data_AF-A0A2E3NWA4-F1
#
_entry.id   AF-A0A2E3NWA4-F1
#
_cell.length_a   1.000
_cell.length_b   1.000
_cell.length_c   1.000
_cell.angle_alpha   90.00
_cell.angle_beta   90.00
_cell.angle_gamma   90.00
#
_symmetry.space_group_name_H-M   'P 1'
#
loop_
_entity.id
_entity.type
_entity.pdbx_description
1 polymer ?
#
loop_
_entity_poly.entity_id
_entity_poly.type
_entity_poly.pdbx_seq_one_letter_code
_entity_poly.pdbx_strand_id
1 'polypeptide(L)' 'MKSVEDKIIEVLNELEKWENRREKVEVRYDRGDADKTEIERIDAQISHYKSLLSDMKKKMNSTDISRTIARSGN' A
#
# COMPACT_ATOMS: atom_id res chain seq x y z
N MET A 1 -17.94 9.44 -7.79
CA MET A 1 -16.70 9.72 -7.04
C MET A 1 -16.30 8.41 -6.37
N LYS A 2 -15.10 7.86 -6.60
CA LYS A 2 -14.67 6.60 -5.96
C LYS A 2 -14.62 6.78 -4.44
N SER A 3 -15.14 5.81 -3.69
CA SER A 3 -15.04 5.77 -2.22
C SER A 3 -13.58 5.73 -1.79
N VAL A 4 -13.31 6.12 -0.54
CA VAL A 4 -11.99 5.91 0.07
C VAL A 4 -11.67 4.41 0.12
N GLU A 5 -12.69 3.57 0.33
CA GLU A 5 -12.57 2.11 0.31
C GLU A 5 -12.16 1.59 -1.06
N ASP A 6 -12.76 2.09 -2.15
CA ASP A 6 -12.38 1.72 -3.52
C ASP A 6 -10.90 2.03 -3.79
N LYS A 7 -10.44 3.19 -3.31
CA LYS A 7 -9.02 3.59 -3.45
C LYS A 7 -8.10 2.72 -2.61
N ILE A 8 -8.53 2.28 -1.42
CA ILE A 8 -7.76 1.34 -0.60
C ILE A 8 -7.64 0.00 -1.30
N ILE A 9 -8.72 -0.51 -1.90
CA ILE A 9 -8.71 -1.76 -2.68
C ILE A 9 -7.74 -1.64 -3.87
N GLU A 10 -7.76 -0.51 -4.60
CA GLU A 10 -6.81 -0.25 -5.68
C GLU A 10 -5.36 -0.29 -5.20
N VAL A 11 -5.07 0.37 -4.08
CA VAL A 11 -3.72 0.39 -3.52
C VAL A 11 -3.29 -1.00 -3.03
N LEU A 12 -4.19 -1.78 -2.45
CA LEU A 12 -3.91 -3.16 -2.05
C LEU A 12 -3.59 -4.04 -3.26
N ASN A 13 -4.36 -3.92 -4.35
CA ASN A 13 -4.11 -4.65 -5.58
C ASN A 13 -2.75 -4.29 -6.21
N GLU A 14 -2.38 -3.01 -6.19
CA GLU A 14 -1.06 -2.59 -6.67
C GLU A 14 0.07 -3.10 -5.77
N LEU A 15 -0.10 -3.06 -4.44
CA LEU A 15 0.86 -3.61 -3.49
C LEU A 15 1.09 -5.11 -3.74
N GLU A 16 0.02 -5.88 -3.90
CA GLU A 16 0.09 -7.32 -4.19
C GLU A 16 0.83 -7.60 -5.50
N LYS A 17 0.62 -6.80 -6.55
CA LYS A 17 1.37 -6.92 -7.81
C LYS A 17 2.87 -6.71 -7.61
N TRP A 18 3.26 -5.72 -6.79
CA TRP A 18 4.66 -5.47 -6.49
C TRP A 18 5.29 -6.56 -5.63
N GLU A 19 4.56 -7.08 -4.64
CA GLU A 19 5.03 -8.22 -3.82
C GLU A 19 5.22 -9.48 -4.68
N ASN A 20 4.25 -9.81 -5.55
CA ASN A 20 4.38 -10.90 -6.53
C ASN A 20 5.56 -10.68 -7.51
N ARG A 21 5.81 -9.43 -7.92
CA ARG A 21 6.94 -9.10 -8.78
C ARG A 21 8.27 -9.29 -8.05
N ARG A 22 8.33 -8.95 -6.76
CA ARG A 22 9.52 -9.15 -5.91
C ARG A 22 9.92 -10.61 -5.90
N GLU A 23 8.98 -11.52 -5.64
CA GLU A 23 9.24 -12.97 -5.63
C GLU A 23 9.81 -13.45 -6.97
N LYS A 24 9.22 -13.01 -8.10
CA LYS A 24 9.72 -13.37 -9.43
C LYS A 24 11.11 -12.84 -9.72
N VAL A 25 11.43 -11.64 -9.23
CA VAL A 25 12.76 -11.04 -9.40
C VAL A 25 13.79 -11.72 -8.51
N GLU A 26 13.42 -12.10 -7.28
CA GLU A 26 14.27 -12.86 -6.37
C GLU A 26 14.68 -14.19 -6.98
N VAL A 27 13.72 -14.94 -7.57
CA VAL A 27 14.01 -16.17 -8.30
C VAL A 27 14.95 -15.94 -9.51
N ARG A 28 14.81 -14.82 -10.22
CA ARG A 28 15.72 -14.47 -11.34
C ARG A 28 17.09 -14.05 -10.84
N TYR A 29 17.16 -13.32 -9.74
CA TYR A 29 18.41 -12.89 -9.10
C TYR A 29 19.22 -14.09 -8.64
N ASP A 30 18.57 -15.08 -8.01
CA ASP A 30 19.21 -16.33 -7.58
C ASP A 30 19.78 -17.14 -8.75
N ARG A 31 19.20 -16.98 -9.96
CA ARG A 31 19.70 -17.60 -11.20
C ARG A 31 20.80 -16.77 -11.89
N GLY A 32 21.07 -15.56 -11.41
CA GLY A 32 21.99 -14.61 -12.04
C GLY A 32 21.39 -13.81 -13.20
N ASP A 33 20.08 -13.86 -13.41
CA ASP A 33 19.36 -13.21 -14.51
C ASP A 33 18.80 -11.81 -14.15
N ALA A 34 19.01 -11.36 -12.90
CA ALA A 34 18.57 -10.04 -12.44
C ALA A 34 19.61 -9.40 -11.52
N ASP A 35 19.54 -8.07 -11.42
CA ASP A 35 20.42 -7.28 -10.55
C ASP A 35 19.76 -6.93 -9.23
N LYS A 36 20.59 -6.78 -8.19
CA LYS A 36 20.15 -6.34 -6.86
C LYS A 36 19.41 -4.99 -6.91
N THR A 37 19.77 -4.12 -7.86
CA THR A 37 19.11 -2.81 -8.02
C THR A 37 17.67 -2.91 -8.52
N GLU A 38 17.26 -4.02 -9.16
CA GLU A 38 15.86 -4.26 -9.52
C GLU A 38 15.04 -4.61 -8.26
N ILE A 39 15.59 -5.43 -7.37
CA ILE A 39 14.98 -5.77 -6.07
C ILE A 39 14.80 -4.51 -5.23
N GLU A 40 15.84 -3.70 -5.09
CA GLU A 40 15.79 -2.45 -4.28
C GLU A 40 14.73 -1.47 -4.79
N ARG A 41 14.55 -1.37 -6.11
CA ARG A 41 13.48 -0.55 -6.70
C ARG A 41 12.10 -1.08 -6.37
N ILE A 42 11.92 -2.40 -6.39
CA ILE A 42 10.64 -3.04 -6.04
C ILE A 42 10.34 -2.85 -4.55
N ASP A 43 11.34 -3.04 -3.68
CA ASP A 43 11.19 -2.84 -2.24
C ASP A 43 10.82 -1.38 -1.91
N ALA A 44 11.35 -0.40 -2.66
CA ALA A 44 10.95 0.99 -2.54
C ALA A 44 9.47 1.22 -2.92
N GLN A 45 8.98 0.56 -3.98
CA GLN A 45 7.57 0.64 -4.37
C GLN A 45 6.65 -0.01 -3.32
N ILE A 46 7.01 -1.20 -2.83
CA ILE A 46 6.29 -1.88 -1.75
C ILE A 46 6.20 -0.98 -0.51
N SER A 47 7.32 -0.36 -0.12
CA SER A 47 7.38 0.56 1.03
C SER A 47 6.51 1.80 0.82
N HIS A 48 6.47 2.34 -0.40
CA HIS A 48 5.62 3.47 -0.76
C HIS A 48 4.13 3.12 -0.59
N TYR A 49 3.68 2.00 -1.15
CA TYR A 49 2.27 1.59 -1.05
C TYR A 49 1.86 1.21 0.38
N LYS A 50 2.75 0.56 1.16
CA LYS A 50 2.50 0.29 2.58
C LYS A 50 2.33 1.58 3.39
N SER A 51 3.15 2.59 3.12
CA SER A 51 3.03 3.90 3.77
C SER A 51 1.73 4.60 3.38
N LEU A 52 1.37 4.57 2.09
CA LEU A 52 0.13 5.13 1.58
C LEU A 52 -1.10 4.50 2.25
N LEU A 53 -1.14 3.17 2.38
CA LEU A 53 -2.22 2.47 3.09
C LEU A 53 -2.32 2.87 4.55
N SER A 54 -1.19 3.00 5.25
CA SER A 54 -1.14 3.44 6.64
C SER A 54 -1.75 4.82 6.81
N ASP A 55 -1.41 5.75 5.91
CA ASP A 55 -1.93 7.12 5.95
C ASP A 55 -3.42 7.19 5.60
N MET A 56 -3.88 6.39 4.63
CA MET A 56 -5.30 6.29 4.30
C MET A 56 -6.11 5.73 5.48
N LYS A 57 -5.59 4.71 6.17
CA LYS A 57 -6.22 4.15 7.38
C LYS A 57 -6.31 5.18 8.51
N LYS A 58 -5.26 5.98 8.74
CA LYS A 58 -5.27 7.07 9.73
C LYS A 58 -6.34 8.12 9.41
N LYS A 59 -6.46 8.51 8.14
CA LYS A 59 -7.48 9.50 7.70
C LYS A 59 -8.90 9.01 7.91
N MET A 60 -9.17 7.73 7.65
CA MET A 60 -10.48 7.12 7.95
C MET A 60 -10.80 7.21 9.44
N ASN A 61 -9.89 6.73 10.30
CA ASN A 61 -10.09 6.76 11.75
C ASN A 61 -10.29 8.18 12.30
N SER A 62 -9.54 9.17 11.79
CA SER A 62 -9.70 10.57 12.19
C SER A 62 -11.07 11.12 11.79
N THR A 63 -11.55 10.77 10.59
CA THR A 63 -12.87 11.20 10.11
C THR A 63 -14.00 10.58 10.94
N ASP A 64 -13.85 9.32 11.36
CA ASP A 64 -14.82 8.62 12.19
C ASP A 64 -14.87 9.16 13.62
N ILE A 65 -13.72 9.56 14.18
CA ILE A 65 -13.64 10.25 15.48
C ILE A 65 -14.34 11.62 15.40
N SER A 66 -14.05 12.43 14.38
CA SER A 66 -14.71 13.74 14.19
C SER A 66 -16.22 13.60 14.05
N ARG A 67 -16.72 12.59 13.32
CA ARG A 67 -18.17 12.33 13.23
C ARG A 67 -18.80 11.88 14.55
N THR A 68 -18.06 11.13 15.37
CA THR A 68 -18.55 10.64 16.67
C THR A 68 -18.68 11.79 17.67
N ILE A 69 -17.68 12.67 17.75
CA ILE A 69 -17.72 13.86 18.61
C ILE A 69 -18.84 14.82 18.18
N ALA A 70 -19.01 15.04 16.87
CA ALA A 70 -20.10 15.87 16.35
C ALA A 70 -21.51 15.33 16.66
N ARG A 71 -21.64 14.02 16.94
CA ARG A 71 -22.92 13.37 17.27
C ARG A 71 -23.20 13.28 18.77
N SER A 72 -22.19 13.32 19.63
CA SER A 72 -22.37 13.26 21.09
C SER A 72 -22.52 14.63 21.75
N GLY A 73 -22.50 15.72 20.98
CA GLY A 73 -22.58 17.10 21.47
C GLY A 73 -23.97 17.74 21.35
N ASN A 74 -25.05 16.96 21.46
CA ASN A 74 -26.43 17.45 21.39
C ASN A 74 -27.22 17.04 22.63
#